data_AF-A0A172YFY5-F1
#
_entry.id   AF-A0A172YFY5-F1
#
_cell.length_a   1.000
_cell.length_b   1.000
_cell.length_c   1.000
_cell.angle_alpha   90.00
_cell.angle_beta   90.00
_cell.angle_gamma   90.00
#
_symmetry.space_group_name_H-M   'P 1'
#
loop_
_entity.id
_entity.type
_entity.pdbx_description
1 polymer ?
#
loop_
_entity_poly.entity_id
_entity_poly.type
_entity_poly.pdbx_seq_one_letter_code
_entity_poly.pdbx_strand_id
1 'polypeptide(L)'
;MPDPFALRGDQIKNVLLGMEREAEESDLFSLGYMIPQVELVLEMADYDPEGVNAEDFDASYWQWLEHTFAQDAMSDGDQEQIASLWRQALSLA
;
A
#
# COMPACT_ATOMS: atom_id res chain seq x y z
N MET A 1 21.34 4.85 -10.02
CA MET A 1 20.02 5.49 -10.09
C MET A 1 19.25 5.00 -8.87
N PRO A 2 18.50 5.83 -8.15
CA PRO A 2 17.66 5.31 -7.07
C PRO A 2 16.61 4.39 -7.68
N ASP A 3 16.30 3.29 -6.99
CA ASP A 3 15.32 2.31 -7.43
C ASP A 3 13.91 2.96 -7.45
N PRO A 4 13.26 3.09 -8.62
CA PRO A 4 11.92 3.67 -8.73
C PRO A 4 10.87 2.94 -7.91
N PHE A 5 11.00 1.61 -7.76
CA PHE A 5 10.06 0.78 -7.02
C PHE A 5 10.13 1.08 -5.53
N ALA A 6 11.34 1.00 -4.95
CA ALA A 6 11.55 1.34 -3.55
C ALA A 6 11.18 2.78 -3.22
N LEU A 7 11.56 3.73 -4.09
CA LEU A 7 11.18 5.14 -3.91
C LEU A 7 9.67 5.33 -3.85
N ARG A 8 8.91 4.65 -4.72
CA ARG A 8 7.45 4.75 -4.72
C ARG A 8 6.85 4.15 -3.46
N GLY A 9 7.32 3.00 -3.01
CA GLY A 9 6.87 2.40 -1.75
C GLY A 9 7.12 3.29 -0.54
N ASP A 10 8.30 3.92 -0.46
CA ASP A 10 8.61 4.88 0.61
C ASP A 10 7.71 6.13 0.56
N GLN A 11 7.42 6.66 -0.62
CA GLN A 11 6.49 7.79 -0.79
C GLN A 11 5.10 7.44 -0.27
N ILE A 12 4.58 6.31 -0.72
CA ILE A 12 3.27 5.79 -0.32
C ILE A 12 3.20 5.57 1.19
N LYS A 13 4.22 4.93 1.77
CA LYS A 13 4.29 4.69 3.21
C LYS A 13 4.22 5.99 4.01
N ASN A 14 4.97 7.01 3.57
CA ASN A 14 4.96 8.32 4.24
C ASN A 14 3.59 9.00 4.14
N VAL A 15 2.91 8.88 3.01
CA VAL A 15 1.53 9.38 2.85
C VAL A 15 0.56 8.65 3.78
N LEU A 16 0.60 7.31 3.83
CA LEU A 16 -0.25 6.52 4.73
C LEU A 16 -0.01 6.86 6.20
N LEU A 17 1.25 7.04 6.61
CA LEU A 17 1.59 7.51 7.96
C LEU A 17 1.07 8.94 8.24
N GLY A 18 1.04 9.79 7.23
CA GLY A 18 0.41 11.11 7.31
C GLY A 18 -1.10 10.99 7.52
N MET A 19 -1.76 10.16 6.73
CA MET A 19 -3.19 9.87 6.84
C MET A 19 -3.55 9.30 8.22
N GLU A 20 -2.77 8.35 8.74
CA GLU A 20 -3.01 7.73 10.05
C GLU A 20 -3.00 8.74 11.20
N ARG A 21 -2.11 9.73 11.15
CA ARG A 21 -2.01 10.77 12.19
C ARG A 21 -3.21 11.70 12.24
N GLU A 22 -3.90 11.87 11.11
CA GLU A 22 -5.05 12.77 10.96
C GLU A 22 -6.38 12.00 10.83
N ALA A 23 -6.33 10.67 10.89
CA ALA A 23 -7.47 9.79 10.66
C ALA A 23 -8.45 9.77 11.83
N GLU A 24 -9.73 9.63 11.48
CA GLU A 24 -10.78 9.25 12.41
C GLU A 24 -10.63 7.78 12.83
N GLU A 25 -11.20 7.41 13.98
CA GLU A 25 -11.08 6.05 14.54
C GLU A 25 -11.53 4.95 13.56
N SER A 26 -12.51 5.25 12.69
CA SER A 26 -13.00 4.32 11.67
C SER A 26 -11.96 3.91 10.64
N ASP A 27 -10.93 4.73 10.40
CA ASP A 27 -9.95 4.52 9.34
C ASP A 27 -8.65 3.91 9.88
N LEU A 28 -8.43 3.98 11.20
CA LEU A 28 -7.19 3.52 11.84
C LEU A 28 -6.93 2.04 11.64
N PHE A 29 -7.96 1.19 11.61
CA PHE A 29 -7.78 -0.22 11.32
C PHE A 29 -7.22 -0.44 9.91
N SER A 30 -7.85 0.16 8.90
CA SER A 30 -7.44 0.03 7.50
C SER A 30 -6.04 0.60 7.27
N LEU A 31 -5.72 1.76 7.84
CA LEU A 31 -4.39 2.37 7.72
C LEU A 31 -3.32 1.55 8.43
N GLY A 32 -3.61 1.09 9.64
CA GLY A 32 -2.74 0.19 10.40
C GLY A 32 -2.53 -1.17 9.74
N TYR A 33 -3.49 -1.64 8.94
CA TYR A 33 -3.34 -2.82 8.10
C TYR A 33 -2.46 -2.56 6.88
N MET A 34 -2.65 -1.43 6.20
CA MET A 34 -1.94 -1.10 4.95
C MET A 34 -0.44 -0.81 5.17
N ILE A 35 -0.08 -0.02 6.18
CA ILE A 35 1.30 0.46 6.37
C ILE A 35 2.33 -0.67 6.46
N PRO A 36 2.12 -1.74 7.27
CA PRO A 36 3.05 -2.87 7.32
C PRO A 36 3.17 -3.65 6.00
N GLN A 37 2.10 -3.71 5.22
CA GLN A 37 2.10 -4.43 3.94
C GLN A 37 3.01 -3.74 2.91
N VAL A 38 3.17 -2.42 2.98
CA VAL A 38 4.11 -1.69 2.12
C VAL A 38 5.53 -2.18 2.37
N GLU A 39 5.93 -2.35 3.64
CA GLU A 39 7.25 -2.87 4.00
C GLU A 39 7.44 -4.31 3.48
N LEU A 40 6.41 -5.15 3.60
CA LEU A 40 6.45 -6.53 3.13
C LEU A 40 6.63 -6.62 1.60
N VAL A 41 5.94 -5.77 0.83
CA VAL A 41 6.12 -5.73 -0.63
C VAL A 41 7.52 -5.22 -0.99
N LEU A 42 8.03 -4.20 -0.29
CA LEU A 42 9.40 -3.72 -0.51
C LEU A 42 10.46 -4.79 -0.21
N GLU A 43 10.22 -5.65 0.77
CA GLU A 43 11.15 -6.73 1.14
C GLU A 43 11.03 -7.96 0.23
N MET A 44 9.83 -8.30 -0.22
CA MET A 44 9.54 -9.61 -0.82
C MET A 44 9.12 -9.58 -2.29
N ALA A 45 8.83 -8.42 -2.87
CA ALA A 45 8.50 -8.34 -4.29
C ALA A 45 9.71 -8.74 -5.15
N ASP A 46 9.47 -9.65 -6.09
CA ASP A 46 10.42 -10.02 -7.12
C ASP A 46 10.12 -9.22 -8.39
N TYR A 47 11.03 -8.31 -8.77
CA TYR A 47 10.89 -7.45 -9.94
C TYR A 47 12.25 -7.25 -10.63
N ASP A 48 12.22 -6.91 -11.92
CA ASP A 48 13.43 -6.60 -12.70
C ASP A 48 13.85 -5.14 -12.47
N PRO A 49 15.00 -4.87 -11.81
CA PRO A 49 15.43 -3.50 -11.51
C PRO A 49 15.72 -2.65 -12.74
N GLU A 50 15.94 -3.24 -13.92
CA GLU A 50 16.22 -2.50 -15.16
C GLU A 50 14.93 -2.12 -15.92
N GLY A 51 13.84 -2.85 -15.69
CA GLY A 51 12.54 -2.65 -16.36
C GLY A 51 11.48 -1.97 -15.49
N VAL A 52 11.75 -1.82 -14.19
CA VAL A 52 10.77 -1.34 -13.22
C VAL A 52 10.56 0.18 -13.31
N ASN A 53 9.31 0.58 -13.14
CA ASN A 53 8.88 1.96 -12.97
C ASN A 53 8.12 2.13 -11.64
N ALA A 54 7.76 3.36 -11.30
CA ALA A 54 7.07 3.63 -10.03
C ALA A 54 5.68 2.98 -9.97
N GLU A 55 4.91 2.97 -11.06
CA GLU A 55 3.56 2.42 -11.11
C GLU A 55 3.53 0.90 -10.90
N ASP A 56 4.66 0.22 -11.17
CA ASP A 56 4.80 -1.22 -10.90
C ASP A 56 4.72 -1.53 -9.40
N PHE A 57 5.15 -0.60 -8.53
CA PHE A 57 4.94 -0.74 -7.08
C PHE A 57 3.45 -0.69 -6.74
N ASP A 58 2.72 0.29 -7.27
CA ASP A 58 1.31 0.48 -6.98
C ASP A 58 0.48 -0.75 -7.38
N ALA A 59 0.80 -1.35 -8.54
CA ALA A 59 0.19 -2.59 -9.02
C ALA A 59 0.57 -3.79 -8.15
N SER A 60 1.85 -3.94 -7.83
CA SER A 60 2.37 -5.05 -7.00
C SER A 60 1.77 -5.01 -5.60
N TYR A 61 1.65 -3.81 -5.02
CA TYR A 61 1.06 -3.61 -3.71
C TYR A 61 -0.44 -3.94 -3.68
N TRP A 62 -1.20 -3.52 -4.71
CA TRP A 62 -2.62 -3.86 -4.77
C TRP A 62 -2.83 -5.38 -4.93
N GLN A 63 -2.08 -6.03 -5.82
CA GLN A 63 -2.13 -7.48 -5.99
C GLN A 63 -1.77 -8.22 -4.69
N TRP A 64 -0.77 -7.71 -3.97
CA TRP A 64 -0.40 -8.22 -2.65
C TRP A 64 -1.56 -8.15 -1.67
N LEU A 65 -2.22 -6.99 -1.58
CA LEU A 65 -3.37 -6.78 -0.70
C LEU A 65 -4.52 -7.74 -1.01
N GLU A 66 -4.90 -7.91 -2.28
CA GLU A 66 -5.97 -8.83 -2.69
C GLU A 66 -5.69 -10.26 -2.23
N HIS A 67 -4.44 -10.71 -2.31
CA HIS A 67 -4.04 -12.02 -1.81
C HIS A 67 -4.13 -12.09 -0.28
N THR A 68 -3.64 -11.07 0.44
CA THR A 68 -3.71 -11.04 1.91
C THR A 68 -5.15 -10.96 2.44
N PHE A 69 -6.04 -10.23 1.76
CA PHE A 69 -7.47 -10.18 2.11
C PHE A 69 -8.13 -11.56 2.09
N ALA A 70 -7.81 -12.36 1.07
CA ALA A 70 -8.33 -13.71 0.95
C ALA A 70 -7.80 -14.63 2.05
N GLN A 71 -6.55 -14.45 2.46
CA GLN A 71 -5.93 -15.25 3.54
C GLN A 71 -6.48 -14.87 4.93
N ASP A 72 -6.66 -13.58 5.17
CA ASP A 72 -7.10 -13.04 6.47
C ASP A 72 -8.63 -13.06 6.64
N ALA A 73 -9.37 -13.51 5.62
CA ALA A 73 -10.84 -13.44 5.56
C ALA A 73 -11.37 -12.02 5.82
N MET A 74 -10.73 -11.04 5.19
CA MET A 74 -11.08 -9.62 5.29
C MET A 74 -12.52 -9.38 4.82
N SER A 75 -13.31 -8.62 5.59
CA SER A 75 -14.70 -8.35 5.23
C SER A 75 -14.79 -7.45 3.99
N ASP A 76 -15.88 -7.55 3.22
CA ASP A 76 -16.09 -6.70 2.04
C ASP A 76 -16.07 -5.20 2.41
N GLY A 77 -16.61 -4.84 3.58
CA GLY A 77 -16.60 -3.45 4.06
C GLY A 77 -15.19 -2.93 4.36
N ASP A 78 -14.33 -3.76 4.97
CA ASP A 78 -12.94 -3.39 5.23
C ASP A 78 -12.14 -3.30 3.92
N GLN A 79 -12.39 -4.21 2.97
CA GLN A 79 -11.77 -4.17 1.65
C GLN A 79 -12.15 -2.89 0.89
N GLU A 80 -13.42 -2.48 0.93
CA GLU A 80 -13.90 -1.23 0.32
C GLU A 80 -13.25 0.01 0.98
N GLN A 81 -13.12 0.01 2.31
CA GLN A 81 -12.47 1.09 3.04
C GLN A 81 -10.98 1.19 2.68
N ILE A 82 -10.27 0.05 2.67
CA ILE A 82 -8.87 -0.01 2.25
C ILE A 82 -8.71 0.45 0.80
N ALA A 83 -9.59 0.03 -0.12
CA ALA A 83 -9.56 0.49 -1.50
C ALA A 83 -9.78 2.01 -1.63
N SER A 84 -10.65 2.58 -0.78
CA SER A 84 -10.89 4.03 -0.72
C SER A 84 -9.65 4.78 -0.27
N LEU A 85 -9.07 4.38 0.87
CA LEU A 85 -7.86 4.97 1.42
C LEU A 85 -6.65 4.80 0.50
N TRP A 86 -6.56 3.66 -0.19
CA TRP A 86 -5.51 3.41 -1.19
C TRP A 86 -5.57 4.43 -2.33
N ARG A 87 -6.75 4.63 -2.93
CA ARG A 87 -6.92 5.65 -3.98
C ARG A 87 -6.59 7.06 -3.50
N GLN A 88 -6.91 7.37 -2.24
CA GLN A 88 -6.55 8.64 -1.64
C GLN A 88 -5.03 8.77 -1.50
N ALA A 89 -4.34 7.75 -1.00
CA ALA A 89 -2.89 7.74 -0.87
C ALA A 89 -2.19 7.94 -2.22
N LEU A 90 -2.65 7.24 -3.26
CA LEU A 90 -2.15 7.39 -4.64
C LEU A 90 -2.27 8.83 -5.17
N SER A 91 -3.31 9.56 -4.79
CA SER A 91 -3.52 10.95 -5.23
C SER A 91 -2.64 11.97 -4.49
N LEU A 92 -2.08 11.58 -3.33
CA LEU A 92 -1.28 12.44 -2.46
C LEU A 92 0.23 12.17 -2.56
N ALA A 93 0.62 11.00 -3.10
CA ALA A 93 2.01 10.54 -3.24
C ALA A 93 2.60 10.93 -4.60
#